data_AF-A0A1V1I0V0-F1
#
_entry.id   AF-A0A1V1I0V0-F1
#
_cell.length_a   1.000
_cell.length_b   1.000
_cell.length_c   1.000
_cell.angle_alpha   90.00
_cell.angle_beta   90.00
_cell.angle_gamma   90.00
#
_symmetry.space_group_name_H-M   'P 1'
#
loop_
_entity.id
_entity.type
_entity.pdbx_description
1 polymer ?
#
loop_
_entity_poly.entity_id
_entity_poly.type
_entity_poly.pdbx_seq_one_letter_code
_entity_poly.pdbx_strand_id
1 'polypeptide(L)'
;MKFKFLDWYTQALGATFGILACIYAYVNGYMFVYGNIGGYFDFLGFSGVTSSYLLLPLCLLSLFLSLIKSYTIKKEILNTSFESFNIFICILTVIIGFMGAKIYFIIPAAFILFHILEPYLHNYKNLENQEVVSENKKEYDITQNTIEFDKIDSHMHSKDNASSEAEDLYKSRSNSPDVIETKKEIALELLRKNSNKQFIVELTGFTLEEINMLEKESRINNI
;
A
#
# COMPACT_ATOMS: atom_id res chain seq x y z
N MET A 1 -1.73 -10.71 8.06
CA MET A 1 -1.55 -9.99 9.34
C MET A 1 -0.95 -8.58 9.18
N LYS A 2 -0.07 -8.32 8.20
CA LYS A 2 0.60 -7.00 8.04
C LYS A 2 -0.35 -5.81 7.79
N PHE A 3 -1.43 -5.99 7.02
CA PHE A 3 -2.36 -4.91 6.66
C PHE A 3 -3.16 -4.37 7.86
N LYS A 4 -3.74 -5.26 8.68
CA LYS A 4 -4.45 -4.85 9.90
C LYS A 4 -3.62 -4.00 10.86
N PHE A 5 -2.31 -4.25 10.95
CA PHE A 5 -1.40 -3.45 11.75
C PHE A 5 -1.26 -2.03 11.19
N LEU A 6 -1.10 -1.94 9.87
CA LEU A 6 -0.96 -0.67 9.17
C LEU A 6 -2.24 0.17 9.29
N ASP A 7 -3.42 -0.46 9.28
CA ASP A 7 -4.71 0.24 9.37
C ASP A 7 -4.89 1.03 10.67
N TRP A 8 -4.71 0.38 11.82
CA TRP A 8 -4.87 1.07 13.09
C TRP A 8 -3.73 2.05 13.36
N TYR A 9 -2.51 1.75 12.88
CA TYR A 9 -1.36 2.64 13.01
C TYR A 9 -1.55 3.92 12.18
N THR A 10 -1.96 3.79 10.92
CA THR A 10 -2.23 4.94 10.03
C THR A 10 -3.38 5.80 10.56
N GLN A 11 -4.43 5.18 11.12
CA GLN A 11 -5.51 5.91 11.78
C GLN A 11 -5.00 6.68 13.01
N ALA A 12 -4.21 6.05 13.89
CA ALA A 12 -3.63 6.70 15.07
C ALA A 12 -2.73 7.89 14.69
N LEU A 13 -1.90 7.71 13.66
CA LEU A 13 -1.02 8.73 13.12
C LEU A 13 -1.82 9.90 12.53
N GLY A 14 -2.85 9.60 11.74
CA GLY A 14 -3.76 10.60 11.18
C GLY A 14 -4.51 11.39 12.25
N ALA A 15 -4.99 10.73 13.30
CA ALA A 15 -5.62 11.39 14.44
C ALA A 15 -4.64 12.32 15.20
N THR A 16 -3.37 11.89 15.34
CA THR A 16 -2.32 12.71 15.96
C THR A 16 -2.02 13.97 15.13
N PHE A 17 -1.88 13.83 13.81
CA PHE A 17 -1.78 14.99 12.92
C PHE A 17 -3.05 15.84 12.95
N GLY A 18 -4.22 15.23 13.13
CA GLY A 18 -5.49 15.94 13.34
C GLY A 18 -5.45 16.84 14.56
N ILE A 19 -4.92 16.36 15.69
CA ILE A 19 -4.73 17.17 16.92
C ILE A 19 -3.76 18.34 16.64
N LEU A 20 -2.64 18.08 15.95
CA LEU A 20 -1.70 19.14 15.56
C LEU A 20 -2.36 20.19 14.65
N ALA A 21 -3.17 19.75 13.69
CA ALA A 21 -3.94 20.64 12.82
C ALA A 21 -4.97 21.46 13.61
N CYS A 22 -5.60 20.91 14.65
CA CYS A 22 -6.49 21.65 15.55
C CYS A 22 -5.74 22.77 16.27
N ILE A 23 -4.57 22.45 16.85
CA ILE A 23 -3.74 23.44 17.55
C ILE A 23 -3.31 24.54 16.60
N TYR A 24 -2.87 24.18 15.39
CA TYR A 24 -2.49 25.13 14.37
C TYR A 24 -3.68 26.01 13.94
N ALA A 25 -4.86 25.42 13.73
CA ALA A 25 -6.07 26.15 13.39
C ALA A 25 -6.50 27.12 14.51
N TYR A 26 -6.33 26.73 15.77
CA TYR A 26 -6.56 27.57 16.93
C TYR A 26 -5.63 28.79 16.96
N VAL A 27 -4.31 28.58 16.78
CA VAL A 27 -3.32 29.68 16.77
C VAL A 27 -3.58 30.68 15.65
N ASN A 28 -4.05 30.21 14.49
CA ASN A 28 -4.37 31.07 13.35
C ASN A 28 -5.77 31.71 13.42
N GLY A 29 -6.51 31.51 14.53
CA GLY A 29 -7.83 32.10 14.74
C GLY A 29 -8.96 31.49 13.91
N TYR A 30 -8.77 30.28 13.36
CA TYR A 30 -9.84 29.53 12.70
C TYR A 30 -10.73 28.75 13.68
N MET A 31 -10.27 28.55 14.92
CA MET A 31 -10.99 27.89 16.01
C MET A 31 -10.78 28.66 17.32
N PHE A 32 -11.76 28.60 18.23
CA PHE A 32 -11.68 29.26 19.55
C PHE A 32 -12.06 28.31 20.69
N VAL A 33 -11.53 28.60 21.89
CA VAL A 33 -11.86 27.84 23.12
C VAL A 33 -13.16 28.36 23.73
N TYR A 34 -13.89 27.44 24.35
CA TYR A 34 -15.11 27.65 25.14
C TYR A 34 -14.94 28.87 26.07
N GLY A 35 -15.67 29.94 25.78
CA GLY A 35 -15.68 31.16 26.59
C GLY A 35 -15.56 32.45 25.78
N ASN A 36 -14.85 32.43 24.64
CA ASN A 36 -14.62 33.66 23.85
C ASN A 36 -15.51 33.77 22.60
N ILE A 37 -16.33 32.77 22.31
CA ILE A 37 -16.99 32.64 20.99
C ILE A 37 -18.12 33.66 20.78
N GLY A 38 -18.78 34.12 21.85
CA GLY A 38 -19.81 35.16 21.73
C GLY A 38 -19.30 36.48 21.16
N GLY A 39 -18.01 36.80 21.34
CA GLY A 39 -17.40 38.02 20.81
C GLY A 39 -16.87 37.90 19.37
N TYR A 40 -16.69 36.68 18.86
CA TYR A 40 -16.06 36.43 17.54
C TYR A 40 -16.96 35.61 16.60
N PHE A 41 -18.24 35.45 16.93
CA PHE A 41 -19.18 34.64 16.16
C PHE A 41 -19.31 35.11 14.70
N ASP A 42 -19.38 36.43 14.51
CA ASP A 42 -19.50 37.05 13.18
C ASP A 42 -18.24 36.83 12.32
N PHE A 43 -17.07 36.64 12.94
CA PHE A 43 -15.81 36.41 12.24
C PHE A 43 -15.59 34.94 11.86
N LEU A 44 -16.00 34.00 12.73
CA LEU A 44 -15.81 32.57 12.51
C LEU A 44 -16.84 31.96 11.56
N GLY A 45 -18.07 32.47 11.60
CA GLY A 45 -19.23 31.80 11.02
C GLY A 45 -19.58 30.48 11.72
N PHE A 46 -20.71 29.90 11.33
CA PHE A 46 -21.25 28.68 11.96
C PHE A 46 -20.32 27.46 11.88
N SER A 47 -19.57 27.32 10.78
CA SER A 47 -18.64 26.19 10.57
C SER A 47 -17.45 26.23 11.51
N GLY A 48 -16.84 27.41 11.71
CA GLY A 48 -15.72 27.59 12.64
C GLY A 48 -16.15 27.31 14.09
N VAL A 49 -17.36 27.76 14.45
CA VAL A 49 -17.93 27.48 15.78
C VAL A 49 -18.13 25.98 15.94
N THR A 50 -18.85 25.33 15.05
CA THR A 50 -19.13 23.89 15.13
C THR A 50 -17.84 23.07 15.23
N SER A 51 -16.83 23.41 14.43
CA SER A 51 -15.55 22.71 14.45
C SER A 51 -14.76 22.95 15.75
N SER A 52 -14.80 24.16 16.30
CA SER A 52 -14.14 24.51 17.57
C SER A 52 -14.54 23.59 18.74
N TYR A 53 -15.81 23.18 18.79
CA TYR A 53 -16.35 22.32 19.85
C TYR A 53 -16.15 20.83 19.56
N LEU A 54 -16.18 20.43 18.29
CA LEU A 54 -16.27 19.03 17.91
C LEU A 54 -14.94 18.43 17.46
N LEU A 55 -14.08 19.19 16.76
CA LEU A 55 -12.96 18.61 16.04
C LEU A 55 -11.91 17.96 16.95
N LEU A 56 -11.50 18.66 18.01
CA LEU A 56 -10.50 18.13 18.95
C LEU A 56 -11.01 16.88 19.69
N PRO A 57 -12.23 16.87 20.28
CA PRO A 57 -12.82 15.65 20.83
C PRO A 57 -12.91 14.49 19.82
N LEU A 58 -13.27 14.77 18.57
CA LEU A 58 -13.35 13.75 17.52
C LEU A 58 -11.99 13.18 17.12
N CYS A 59 -10.94 14.01 17.06
CA CYS A 59 -9.58 13.55 16.82
C CYS A 59 -9.10 12.66 17.98
N LEU A 60 -9.36 13.05 19.23
CA LEU A 60 -9.05 12.23 20.41
C LEU A 60 -9.84 10.92 20.41
N LEU A 61 -11.13 10.97 20.09
CA LEU A 61 -11.98 9.78 19.99
C LEU A 61 -11.44 8.81 18.92
N SER A 62 -11.10 9.32 17.74
CA SER A 62 -10.49 8.52 16.66
C SER A 62 -9.18 7.86 17.08
N LEU A 63 -8.37 8.56 17.88
CA LEU A 63 -7.14 8.02 18.47
C LEU A 63 -7.44 6.89 19.47
N PHE A 64 -8.41 7.07 20.38
CA PHE A 64 -8.82 6.01 21.31
C PHE A 64 -9.39 4.79 20.59
N LEU A 65 -10.21 4.99 19.54
CA LEU A 65 -10.73 3.90 18.72
C LEU A 65 -9.61 3.09 18.05
N SER A 66 -8.58 3.77 17.52
CA SER A 66 -7.43 3.09 16.93
C SER A 66 -6.63 2.26 17.96
N LEU A 67 -6.50 2.76 19.19
CA LEU A 67 -5.88 2.02 20.30
C LEU A 67 -6.73 0.81 20.70
N ILE A 68 -8.04 0.98 20.87
CA ILE A 68 -8.96 -0.13 21.18
C ILE A 68 -8.90 -1.20 20.10
N LYS A 69 -8.83 -0.80 18.82
CA LYS A 69 -8.65 -1.70 17.66
C LYS A 69 -7.34 -2.49 17.74
N SER A 70 -6.27 -1.90 18.27
CA SER A 70 -4.98 -2.58 18.47
C SER A 70 -5.04 -3.68 19.54
N TYR A 71 -5.84 -3.51 20.60
CA TYR A 71 -5.90 -4.47 21.72
C TYR A 71 -7.04 -5.48 21.61
N THR A 72 -8.12 -5.13 20.91
CA THR A 72 -9.35 -5.94 20.89
C THR A 72 -9.39 -6.86 19.68
N ILE A 73 -9.27 -8.17 19.93
CA ILE A 73 -9.46 -9.24 18.93
C ILE A 73 -10.96 -9.55 18.70
N LYS A 74 -11.86 -9.08 19.58
CA LYS A 74 -13.30 -9.37 19.52
C LYS A 74 -14.08 -8.33 18.70
N LYS A 75 -14.84 -8.82 17.71
CA LYS A 75 -15.47 -8.04 16.63
C LYS A 75 -16.69 -7.19 17.02
N GLU A 76 -17.19 -7.27 18.25
CA GLU A 76 -18.51 -6.72 18.59
C GLU A 76 -18.47 -5.89 19.87
N ILE A 77 -18.88 -4.63 19.74
CA ILE A 77 -19.19 -3.71 20.84
C ILE A 77 -20.56 -3.11 20.47
N LEU A 78 -21.55 -3.26 21.34
CA LEU A 78 -22.89 -2.62 21.19
C LEU A 78 -23.68 -3.04 19.93
N ASN A 79 -23.87 -4.34 19.70
CA ASN A 79 -24.81 -4.90 18.72
C ASN A 79 -24.60 -4.44 17.25
N THR A 80 -23.49 -3.74 16.99
CA THR A 80 -23.04 -3.22 15.71
C THR A 80 -21.59 -3.63 15.54
N SER A 81 -21.13 -3.83 14.29
CA SER A 81 -19.73 -4.15 14.07
C SER A 81 -18.87 -2.95 14.52
N PHE A 82 -17.85 -3.21 15.34
CA PHE A 82 -16.92 -2.17 15.80
C PHE A 82 -16.28 -1.42 14.62
N GLU A 83 -16.08 -2.13 13.51
CA GLU A 83 -15.54 -1.57 12.28
C GLU A 83 -16.46 -0.53 11.65
N SER A 84 -17.78 -0.79 11.57
CA SER A 84 -18.75 0.17 11.03
C SER A 84 -18.81 1.46 11.87
N PHE A 85 -18.77 1.33 13.20
CA PHE A 85 -18.75 2.49 14.09
C PHE A 85 -17.46 3.30 13.94
N ASN A 86 -16.32 2.63 13.82
CA ASN A 86 -15.03 3.29 13.58
C ASN A 86 -15.03 4.08 12.26
N ILE A 87 -15.52 3.48 11.18
CA ILE A 87 -15.66 4.13 9.87
C ILE A 87 -16.52 5.39 9.98
N PHE A 88 -17.67 5.30 10.66
CA PHE A 88 -18.56 6.44 10.87
C PHE A 88 -17.87 7.60 11.60
N ILE A 89 -17.17 7.32 12.70
CA ILE A 89 -16.42 8.34 13.45
C ILE A 89 -15.30 8.95 12.59
N CYS A 90 -14.59 8.14 11.79
CA CYS A 90 -13.55 8.64 10.89
C CYS A 90 -14.10 9.60 9.84
N ILE A 91 -15.20 9.25 9.17
CA ILE A 91 -15.86 10.10 8.17
C ILE A 91 -16.34 11.41 8.81
N LEU A 92 -16.99 11.31 9.97
CA LEU A 92 -17.47 12.49 10.71
C LEU A 92 -16.32 13.42 11.09
N THR A 93 -15.19 12.85 11.54
CA THR A 93 -13.97 13.61 11.87
C THR A 93 -13.41 14.35 10.66
N VAL A 94 -13.37 13.71 9.49
CA VAL A 94 -12.89 14.34 8.25
C VAL A 94 -13.78 15.51 7.83
N ILE A 95 -15.11 15.33 7.86
CA ILE A 95 -16.07 16.39 7.50
C ILE A 95 -15.89 17.61 8.42
N ILE A 96 -15.88 17.38 9.73
CA ILE A 96 -15.73 18.46 10.72
C ILE A 96 -14.34 19.08 10.66
N GLY A 97 -13.32 18.31 10.28
CA GLY A 97 -11.94 18.75 10.10
C GLY A 97 -11.78 19.75 8.97
N PHE A 98 -12.38 19.46 7.80
CA PHE A 98 -12.41 20.42 6.70
C PHE A 98 -13.23 21.67 7.03
N MET A 99 -14.28 21.55 7.83
CA MET A 99 -15.07 22.71 8.27
C MET A 99 -14.29 23.68 9.18
N GLY A 100 -13.33 23.20 9.99
CA GLY A 100 -12.53 24.05 10.89
C GLY A 100 -11.12 24.31 10.41
N ALA A 101 -10.30 23.26 10.33
CA ALA A 101 -8.89 23.35 9.96
C ALA A 101 -8.67 23.46 8.43
N LYS A 102 -9.73 23.45 7.62
CA LYS A 102 -9.70 23.71 6.17
C LYS A 102 -8.61 22.88 5.47
N ILE A 103 -7.73 23.53 4.70
CA ILE A 103 -6.64 22.89 3.96
C ILE A 103 -5.62 22.18 4.85
N TYR A 104 -5.46 22.62 6.11
CA TYR A 104 -4.50 22.01 7.03
C TYR A 104 -4.94 20.62 7.48
N PHE A 105 -6.21 20.26 7.25
CA PHE A 105 -6.75 18.94 7.56
C PHE A 105 -6.56 17.91 6.43
N ILE A 106 -5.99 18.30 5.28
CA ILE A 106 -5.77 17.39 4.14
C ILE A 106 -4.89 16.20 4.52
N ILE A 107 -3.75 16.48 5.16
CA ILE A 107 -2.80 15.43 5.57
C ILE A 107 -3.46 14.50 6.61
N PRO A 108 -4.03 15.00 7.73
CA PRO A 108 -4.79 14.18 8.67
C PRO A 108 -5.87 13.33 8.01
N ALA A 109 -6.65 13.91 7.09
CA ALA A 109 -7.74 13.23 6.41
C ALA A 109 -7.25 12.06 5.56
N ALA A 110 -6.14 12.23 4.82
CA ALA A 110 -5.57 11.17 4.00
C ALA A 110 -5.18 9.94 4.84
N PHE A 111 -4.58 10.16 6.02
CA PHE A 111 -4.20 9.08 6.93
C PHE A 111 -5.39 8.43 7.64
N ILE A 112 -6.37 9.22 8.08
CA ILE A 112 -7.58 8.69 8.74
C ILE A 112 -8.41 7.82 7.75
N LEU A 113 -8.53 8.27 6.51
CA LEU A 113 -9.33 7.59 5.48
C LEU A 113 -8.59 6.42 4.81
N PHE A 114 -7.29 6.24 5.08
CA PHE A 114 -6.46 5.21 4.46
C PHE A 114 -7.06 3.80 4.62
N HIS A 115 -7.57 3.48 5.81
CA HIS A 115 -8.19 2.18 6.09
C HIS A 115 -9.46 1.90 5.28
N ILE A 116 -10.16 2.94 4.79
CA ILE A 116 -11.34 2.82 3.93
C ILE A 116 -10.92 2.70 2.47
N LEU A 117 -9.83 3.37 2.09
CA LEU A 117 -9.36 3.43 0.70
C LEU A 117 -8.60 2.17 0.27
N GLU A 118 -7.88 1.52 1.19
CA GLU A 118 -7.10 0.30 0.93
C GLU A 118 -7.90 -0.81 0.20
N PRO A 119 -9.08 -1.24 0.66
CA PRO A 119 -9.85 -2.27 -0.04
C PRO A 119 -10.33 -1.81 -1.43
N TYR A 120 -10.58 -0.51 -1.61
CA TYR A 120 -11.00 0.04 -2.89
C TYR A 120 -9.86 0.04 -3.93
N LEU A 121 -8.65 0.42 -3.51
CA LEU A 121 -7.43 0.35 -4.33
C LEU A 121 -7.08 -1.08 -4.74
N HIS A 122 -7.22 -2.03 -3.83
CA HIS A 122 -6.95 -3.44 -4.13
C HIS A 122 -7.96 -4.01 -5.15
N ASN A 123 -9.24 -3.64 -5.03
CA ASN A 123 -10.27 -4.07 -5.98
C ASN A 123 -10.10 -3.42 -7.35
N TYR A 124 -9.68 -2.16 -7.43
CA TYR A 124 -9.40 -1.49 -8.70
C TYR A 124 -8.26 -2.18 -9.47
N LYS A 125 -7.14 -2.50 -8.78
CA LYS A 125 -6.01 -3.21 -9.38
C LYS A 125 -6.40 -4.61 -9.90
N ASN A 126 -7.29 -5.30 -9.20
CA ASN A 126 -7.78 -6.60 -9.64
C ASN A 126 -8.76 -6.51 -10.81
N LEU A 127 -9.55 -5.42 -10.90
CA LEU A 127 -10.45 -5.17 -12.01
C LEU A 127 -9.69 -4.84 -13.30
N GLU A 128 -8.63 -4.02 -13.22
CA GLU A 128 -7.72 -3.74 -14.34
C GLU A 128 -7.06 -5.03 -14.85
N ASN A 129 -6.59 -5.90 -13.94
CA ASN A 129 -6.08 -7.22 -14.31
C ASN A 129 -7.15 -8.13 -14.93
N GLN A 130 -8.42 -7.96 -14.58
CA GLN A 130 -9.52 -8.78 -15.11
C GLN A 130 -10.01 -8.27 -16.47
N GLU A 131 -10.00 -6.95 -16.72
CA GLU A 131 -10.32 -6.35 -18.03
C GLU A 131 -9.26 -6.71 -19.09
N VAL A 132 -7.97 -6.70 -18.73
CA VAL A 132 -6.87 -7.17 -19.59
C VAL A 132 -7.01 -8.67 -19.94
N VAL A 133 -7.57 -9.48 -19.04
CA VAL A 133 -7.85 -10.90 -19.31
C VAL A 133 -9.13 -11.08 -20.14
N SER A 134 -10.12 -10.20 -19.98
CA SER A 134 -11.40 -10.28 -20.72
C SER A 134 -11.29 -9.81 -22.17
N GLU A 135 -10.40 -8.86 -22.50
CA GLU A 135 -10.13 -8.47 -23.90
C GLU A 135 -9.45 -9.60 -24.70
N ASN A 136 -8.70 -10.48 -24.03
CA ASN A 136 -8.06 -11.65 -24.65
C ASN A 136 -8.99 -12.87 -24.80
N LYS A 137 -10.28 -12.73 -24.43
CA LYS A 137 -11.25 -13.84 -24.46
C LYS A 137 -12.38 -13.56 -25.45
N LYS A 138 -12.03 -13.27 -26.71
CA LYS A 138 -12.93 -13.50 -27.84
C LYS A 138 -12.51 -14.77 -28.55
N GLU A 139 -13.44 -15.74 -28.47
CA GLU A 139 -13.58 -16.88 -29.37
C GLU A 139 -12.49 -17.96 -29.26
N TYR A 140 -12.82 -19.09 -28.60
CA TYR A 140 -12.82 -20.41 -29.22
C TYR A 140 -13.67 -21.35 -28.36
N ASP A 141 -14.75 -21.81 -28.98
CA ASP A 141 -15.77 -22.69 -28.44
C ASP A 141 -15.28 -24.14 -28.56
N ILE A 142 -14.87 -24.78 -27.46
CA ILE A 142 -14.69 -26.24 -27.43
C ILE A 142 -15.23 -26.76 -26.10
N THR A 143 -16.40 -27.39 -26.20
CA THR A 143 -17.02 -28.24 -25.20
C THR A 143 -16.12 -29.43 -24.86
N GLN A 144 -15.86 -29.68 -23.57
CA GLN A 144 -15.37 -30.99 -23.13
C GLN A 144 -16.12 -31.46 -21.89
N ASN A 145 -16.87 -32.54 -22.11
CA ASN A 145 -17.42 -33.44 -21.13
C ASN A 145 -16.31 -34.02 -20.24
N THR A 146 -16.69 -34.20 -18.98
CA THR A 146 -16.05 -34.96 -17.91
C THR A 146 -15.61 -36.35 -18.34
N ILE A 147 -14.34 -36.72 -18.12
CA ILE A 147 -13.89 -38.10 -17.90
C ILE A 147 -12.81 -38.10 -16.81
N GLU A 148 -13.05 -38.86 -15.73
CA GLU A 148 -12.10 -39.17 -14.65
C GLU A 148 -11.20 -40.39 -14.99
N PHE A 149 -10.15 -40.51 -14.16
CA PHE A 149 -9.34 -41.69 -13.78
C PHE A 149 -7.97 -41.94 -14.46
N ASP A 150 -6.94 -41.50 -13.73
CA ASP A 150 -5.87 -42.30 -13.10
C ASP A 150 -4.76 -42.99 -13.95
N LYS A 151 -3.51 -42.70 -13.50
CA LYS A 151 -2.30 -43.54 -13.44
C LYS A 151 -1.59 -44.06 -14.71
N ILE A 152 -0.37 -43.54 -14.96
CA ILE A 152 0.96 -44.23 -14.88
C ILE A 152 2.00 -43.57 -15.82
N ASP A 153 3.23 -43.53 -15.31
CA ASP A 153 4.47 -42.96 -15.82
C ASP A 153 4.95 -43.33 -17.23
N SER A 154 5.80 -42.42 -17.73
CA SER A 154 7.02 -42.59 -18.53
C SER A 154 6.96 -42.38 -20.05
N HIS A 155 8.00 -41.67 -20.50
CA HIS A 155 8.52 -41.45 -21.85
C HIS A 155 8.08 -40.22 -22.68
N MET A 156 8.95 -39.21 -22.60
CA MET A 156 9.67 -38.59 -23.71
C MET A 156 8.92 -37.59 -24.62
N HIS A 157 9.14 -36.32 -24.27
CA HIS A 157 9.43 -35.18 -25.15
C HIS A 157 8.86 -35.20 -26.58
N SER A 158 7.81 -34.40 -26.80
CA SER A 158 7.63 -33.64 -28.04
C SER A 158 7.62 -32.15 -27.71
N LYS A 159 8.69 -31.47 -28.12
CA LYS A 159 8.73 -30.01 -28.30
C LYS A 159 7.85 -29.61 -29.48
N ASP A 160 7.53 -28.32 -29.51
CA ASP A 160 6.98 -27.50 -30.60
C ASP A 160 5.49 -27.14 -30.37
N ASN A 161 5.02 -25.89 -30.40
CA ASN A 161 5.58 -24.57 -30.67
C ASN A 161 4.56 -23.53 -30.13
N ALA A 162 4.90 -22.74 -29.09
CA ALA A 162 4.09 -21.57 -28.70
C ALA A 162 4.82 -20.55 -27.77
N SER A 163 6.16 -20.58 -27.65
CA SER A 163 6.88 -19.74 -26.66
C SER A 163 7.82 -18.67 -27.21
N SER A 164 7.97 -18.53 -28.54
CA SER A 164 9.03 -17.68 -29.10
C SER A 164 8.86 -16.19 -28.79
N GLU A 165 7.65 -15.63 -28.90
CA GLU A 165 7.49 -14.17 -28.91
C GLU A 165 7.57 -13.51 -27.53
N ALA A 166 7.18 -14.23 -26.46
CA ALA A 166 7.29 -13.73 -25.08
C ALA A 166 8.71 -13.85 -24.52
N GLU A 167 9.48 -14.87 -24.93
CA GLU A 167 10.88 -15.03 -24.52
C GLU A 167 11.81 -14.02 -25.23
N ASP A 168 11.50 -13.65 -26.48
CA ASP A 168 12.32 -12.71 -27.26
C ASP A 168 12.18 -11.26 -26.77
N LEU A 169 11.00 -10.84 -26.31
CA LEU A 169 10.78 -9.53 -25.69
C LEU A 169 11.41 -9.40 -24.29
N TYR A 170 11.43 -10.48 -23.51
CA TYR A 170 12.10 -10.51 -22.20
C TYR A 170 13.62 -10.49 -22.33
N LYS A 171 14.17 -11.20 -23.33
CA LYS A 171 15.60 -11.15 -23.66
C LYS A 171 16.04 -9.79 -24.21
N SER A 172 15.24 -9.13 -25.04
CA SER A 172 15.62 -7.83 -25.62
C SER A 172 15.70 -6.71 -24.58
N ARG A 173 14.81 -6.70 -23.58
CA ARG A 173 14.84 -5.72 -22.47
C ARG A 173 15.91 -6.03 -21.41
N SER A 174 16.22 -7.31 -21.20
CA SER A 174 17.32 -7.75 -20.32
C SER A 174 18.71 -7.44 -20.89
N ASN A 175 18.80 -7.17 -22.19
CA ASN A 175 20.06 -6.93 -22.89
C ASN A 175 20.33 -5.45 -23.18
N SER A 176 19.55 -4.51 -22.63
CA SER A 176 19.95 -3.10 -22.71
C SER A 176 21.25 -2.89 -21.91
N PRO A 177 22.22 -2.15 -22.46
CA PRO A 177 23.56 -2.01 -21.85
C PRO A 177 23.48 -1.51 -20.41
N ASP A 178 22.58 -0.56 -20.11
CA ASP A 178 22.36 -0.03 -18.77
C ASP A 178 21.88 -1.09 -17.76
N VAL A 179 21.05 -2.04 -18.18
CA VAL A 179 20.50 -3.08 -17.29
C VAL A 179 21.54 -4.16 -17.01
N ILE A 180 22.36 -4.52 -18.00
CA ILE A 180 23.48 -5.46 -17.81
C ILE A 180 24.53 -4.84 -16.88
N GLU A 181 24.86 -3.57 -17.06
CA GLU A 181 25.83 -2.85 -16.22
C GLU A 181 25.34 -2.75 -14.77
N THR A 182 24.07 -2.40 -14.57
CA THR A 182 23.44 -2.37 -13.23
C THR A 182 23.47 -3.76 -12.56
N LYS A 183 23.15 -4.83 -13.31
CA LYS A 183 23.24 -6.20 -12.80
C LYS A 183 24.68 -6.57 -12.42
N LYS A 184 25.67 -6.15 -13.22
CA LYS A 184 27.10 -6.39 -12.95
C LYS A 184 27.56 -5.64 -11.70
N GLU A 185 27.13 -4.40 -11.50
CA GLU A 185 27.44 -3.61 -10.30
C GLU A 185 26.86 -4.26 -9.03
N ILE A 186 25.58 -4.67 -9.08
CA ILE A 186 24.92 -5.38 -7.98
C ILE A 186 25.64 -6.70 -7.67
N ALA A 187 26.01 -7.48 -8.68
CA ALA A 187 26.75 -8.72 -8.50
C ALA A 187 28.11 -8.48 -7.81
N LEU A 188 28.84 -7.45 -8.24
CA LEU A 188 30.15 -7.09 -7.66
C LEU A 188 30.04 -6.61 -6.21
N GLU A 189 29.01 -5.81 -5.89
CA GLU A 189 28.79 -5.35 -4.52
C GLU A 189 28.47 -6.53 -3.58
N LEU A 190 27.63 -7.47 -4.04
CA LEU A 190 27.28 -8.67 -3.27
C LEU A 190 28.45 -9.62 -3.10
N LEU A 191 29.31 -9.76 -4.11
CA LEU A 191 30.57 -10.51 -4.01
C LEU A 191 31.53 -9.86 -2.99
N ARG A 192 31.67 -8.52 -2.99
CA ARG A 192 32.48 -7.80 -1.99
C ARG A 192 31.99 -8.02 -0.56
N LYS A 193 30.68 -8.19 -0.36
CA LYS A 193 30.06 -8.48 0.94
C LYS A 193 30.11 -9.97 1.33
N ASN A 194 30.82 -10.82 0.59
CA ASN A 194 30.88 -12.28 0.79
C ASN A 194 29.48 -12.96 0.76
N SER A 195 28.58 -12.46 -0.09
CA SER A 195 27.25 -13.06 -0.24
C SER A 195 27.32 -14.43 -0.94
N ASN A 196 26.33 -15.29 -0.70
CA ASN A 196 26.27 -16.61 -1.32
C ASN A 196 26.13 -16.49 -2.86
N LYS A 197 26.98 -17.18 -3.62
CA LYS A 197 26.98 -17.16 -5.09
C LYS A 197 25.64 -17.60 -5.70
N GLN A 198 24.96 -18.57 -5.07
CA GLN A 198 23.65 -19.05 -5.52
C GLN A 198 22.58 -17.95 -5.40
N PHE A 199 22.66 -17.15 -4.34
CA PHE A 199 21.77 -16.00 -4.14
C PHE A 199 22.02 -14.90 -5.17
N ILE A 200 23.27 -14.69 -5.57
CA ILE A 200 23.64 -13.71 -6.61
C ILE A 200 23.12 -14.16 -7.98
N VAL A 201 23.20 -15.46 -8.31
CA VAL A 201 22.60 -16.06 -9.52
C VAL A 201 21.11 -15.77 -9.58
N GLU A 202 20.38 -16.06 -8.50
CA GLU A 202 18.92 -15.89 -8.43
C GLU A 202 18.50 -14.42 -8.56
N LEU A 203 19.28 -13.49 -8.00
CA LEU A 203 18.95 -12.07 -7.99
C LEU A 203 19.31 -11.36 -9.30
N THR A 204 20.45 -11.70 -9.90
CA THR A 204 20.99 -10.99 -11.08
C THR A 204 20.64 -11.68 -12.40
N GLY A 205 20.30 -12.98 -12.34
CA GLY A 205 20.07 -13.82 -13.51
C GLY A 205 21.36 -14.25 -14.22
N PHE A 206 22.54 -13.94 -13.68
CA PHE A 206 23.81 -14.43 -14.21
C PHE A 206 24.02 -15.90 -13.90
N THR A 207 24.72 -16.59 -14.79
CA THR A 207 25.19 -17.95 -14.54
C THR A 207 26.28 -17.97 -13.47
N LEU A 208 26.45 -19.13 -12.84
CA LEU A 208 27.48 -19.32 -11.83
C LEU A 208 28.89 -19.12 -12.39
N GLU A 209 29.09 -19.39 -13.69
CA GLU A 209 30.35 -19.20 -14.41
C GLU A 209 30.67 -17.72 -14.62
N GLU A 210 29.67 -16.91 -15.00
CA GLU A 210 29.81 -15.45 -15.14
C GLU A 210 30.14 -14.78 -13.81
N ILE A 211 29.50 -15.20 -12.72
CA ILE A 211 29.80 -14.68 -11.37
C ILE A 211 31.22 -15.03 -10.93
N ASN A 212 31.71 -16.23 -11.26
CA ASN A 212 33.09 -16.62 -10.98
C ASN A 212 34.12 -15.83 -11.82
N MET A 213 33.77 -15.43 -13.05
CA MET A 213 34.59 -14.53 -13.85
C MET A 213 34.61 -13.11 -13.28
N LEU A 214 33.45 -12.59 -12.86
CA LEU A 214 33.31 -11.29 -12.20
C LEU A 214 34.09 -11.24 -10.87
N GLU A 215 34.11 -12.33 -10.10
CA GLU A 215 34.91 -12.42 -8.88
C GLU A 215 36.41 -12.33 -9.19
N LYS A 216 36.87 -13.03 -10.23
CA LYS A 216 38.29 -12.96 -10.67
C LYS A 216 38.66 -11.56 -11.17
N GLU A 217 37.80 -10.94 -11.98
CA GLU A 217 37.99 -9.57 -12.49
C GLU A 217 38.02 -8.54 -11.34
N SER A 218 37.16 -8.70 -10.33
CA SER A 218 37.12 -7.84 -9.14
C SER A 218 38.37 -7.94 -8.26
N ARG A 219 38.99 -9.12 -8.18
CA ARG A 219 40.22 -9.34 -7.40
C ARG A 219 41.46 -8.77 -8.08
N ILE A 220 41.46 -8.69 -9.42
CA ILE A 220 42.56 -8.09 -10.21
C ILE A 220 42.54 -6.55 -10.08
N ASN A 221 41.36 -5.94 -10.00
CA ASN A 221 41.19 -4.48 -9.89
C ASN A 221 41.31 -3.92 -8.45
N ASN A 222 41.63 -4.74 -7.44
CA ASN A 222 41.90 -4.32 -6.05
C ASN A 222 43.38 -4.53 -5.65
N ILE A 223 44.30 -4.66 -6.62
CA ILE A 223 45.76 -4.52 -6.46
C ILE A 223 46.17 -3.20 -7.13
#